data_AF-A0A6L7U688-F1
#
_entry.id   AF-A0A6L7U688-F1
#
_cell.length_a   1.000
_cell.length_b   1.000
_cell.length_c   1.000
_cell.angle_alpha   90.00
_cell.angle_beta   90.00
_cell.angle_gamma   90.00
#
_symmetry.space_group_name_H-M   'P 1'
#
loop_
_entity.id
_entity.type
_entity.pdbx_description
1 polymer ?
#
loop_
_entity_poly.entity_id
_entity_poly.type
_entity_poly.pdbx_seq_one_letter_code
_entity_poly.pdbx_strand_id
1 'polypeptide(L)'
;MRSPAIMRVMHGLAHHHVGSPSLLQWLCVLLLASAVLLALNATALPNWSAAFPVAGLALLAYVWWTAHTHDYVMFQPERGTPPKPVPLPPGQAIQVSVTGLFAVEERCRRHVWLSGEYRTFPTREHAVITRLEPTRYCGIGRSREQLEGMWYIFCQPGDIVDIAVGELYFGSFRKPCVRLTHRQERPSRLRRRHVKRIMGTTYLACDSEQDRRRLAADLDTQPAAIEPNHP
;
A
#
# COMPACT_ATOMS: atom_id res chain seq x y z
N MET A 1 7.90 19.77 -2.72
CA MET A 1 8.08 18.70 -1.71
C MET A 1 6.71 18.27 -1.22
N ARG A 2 6.38 16.98 -1.28
CA ARG A 2 5.09 16.48 -0.77
C ARG A 2 5.25 16.18 0.72
N SER A 3 4.41 16.79 1.57
CA SER A 3 4.49 16.53 3.01
C SER A 3 4.01 15.11 3.30
N PRO A 4 4.84 14.26 3.94
CA PRO A 4 4.46 12.90 4.28
C PRO A 4 3.20 12.85 5.15
N ALA A 5 3.03 13.82 6.06
CA ALA A 5 1.89 13.91 6.97
C ALA A 5 0.54 13.99 6.24
N ILE A 6 0.50 14.71 5.12
CA ILE A 6 -0.72 14.86 4.30
C ILE A 6 -1.16 13.50 3.74
N MET A 7 -0.21 12.65 3.33
CA MET A 7 -0.55 11.32 2.76
C MET A 7 -1.24 10.42 3.79
N ARG A 8 -0.79 10.44 5.05
CA ARG A 8 -1.40 9.64 6.13
C ARG A 8 -2.83 10.10 6.44
N VAL A 9 -3.04 11.42 6.54
CA VAL A 9 -4.39 11.99 6.76
C VAL A 9 -5.30 11.62 5.61
N MET A 10 -4.83 11.73 4.37
CA MET A 10 -5.62 11.40 3.19
C MET A 10 -5.94 9.92 3.08
N HIS A 11 -4.98 9.06 3.42
CA HIS A 11 -5.23 7.63 3.54
C HIS A 11 -6.32 7.34 4.57
N GLY A 12 -6.26 7.96 5.75
CA GLY A 12 -7.26 7.84 6.81
C GLY A 12 -8.66 8.24 6.35
N LEU A 13 -8.79 9.42 5.74
CA LEU A 13 -10.07 9.95 5.23
C LEU A 13 -10.64 9.10 4.08
N ALA A 14 -9.79 8.55 3.21
CA ALA A 14 -10.24 7.74 2.08
C ALA A 14 -10.66 6.32 2.50
N HIS A 15 -10.04 5.74 3.54
CA HIS A 15 -10.28 4.35 3.94
C HIS A 15 -11.34 4.17 5.03
N HIS A 16 -11.65 5.21 5.80
CA HIS A 16 -12.67 5.13 6.85
C HIS A 16 -14.02 5.66 6.36
N HIS A 17 -15.09 4.99 6.80
CA HIS A 17 -16.44 5.20 6.31
C HIS A 17 -17.39 5.57 7.46
N VAL A 18 -18.41 6.35 7.12
CA VAL A 18 -19.55 6.67 7.99
C VAL A 18 -20.81 6.31 7.20
N GLY A 19 -21.38 5.15 7.49
CA GLY A 19 -22.37 4.51 6.63
C GLY A 19 -21.73 3.95 5.36
N SER A 20 -22.34 4.23 4.21
CA SER A 20 -21.80 3.82 2.89
C SER A 20 -20.67 4.73 2.37
N PRO A 21 -20.72 6.08 2.54
CA PRO A 21 -19.67 6.96 2.04
C PRO A 21 -18.40 6.94 2.90
N SER A 22 -17.25 7.17 2.27
CA SER A 22 -16.00 7.45 2.99
C SER A 22 -16.01 8.84 3.62
N LEU A 23 -15.18 9.08 4.64
CA LEU A 23 -15.03 10.39 5.25
C LEU A 23 -14.60 11.46 4.23
N LEU A 24 -13.79 11.09 3.24
CA LEU A 24 -13.43 11.96 2.13
C LEU A 24 -14.65 12.36 1.29
N GLN A 25 -15.55 11.41 1.00
CA GLN A 25 -16.79 11.71 0.27
C GLN A 25 -17.70 12.65 1.06
N TRP A 26 -17.82 12.45 2.38
CA TRP A 26 -18.54 13.38 3.25
C TRP A 26 -17.95 14.79 3.21
N LEU A 27 -16.61 14.91 3.26
CA LEU A 27 -15.93 16.20 3.15
C LEU A 27 -16.22 16.89 1.80
N CYS A 28 -16.20 16.14 0.70
CA CYS A 28 -16.57 16.67 -0.62
C CYS A 28 -18.03 17.14 -0.67
N VAL A 29 -18.95 16.38 -0.08
CA VAL A 29 -20.38 16.76 -0.02
C VAL A 29 -20.56 18.05 0.78
N LEU A 30 -19.89 18.20 1.93
CA LEU A 30 -19.97 19.41 2.75
C LEU A 30 -19.39 20.64 2.03
N LEU A 31 -18.27 20.48 1.31
CA LEU A 31 -17.71 21.56 0.51
C LEU A 31 -18.62 21.96 -0.66
N LEU A 32 -19.23 20.98 -1.32
CA LEU A 32 -20.17 21.25 -2.41
C LEU A 32 -21.46 21.92 -1.89
N ALA A 33 -22.01 21.44 -0.77
CA ALA A 33 -23.16 22.05 -0.11
C ALA A 33 -22.87 23.49 0.33
N SER A 34 -21.69 23.76 0.91
CA SER A 34 -21.31 25.13 1.29
C SER A 34 -21.15 26.05 0.08
N ALA A 35 -20.57 25.57 -1.03
CA ALA A 35 -20.51 26.33 -2.28
C ALA A 35 -21.91 26.71 -2.80
N VAL A 36 -22.85 25.76 -2.78
CA VAL A 36 -24.24 26.00 -3.21
C VAL A 36 -24.94 27.00 -2.29
N LEU A 37 -24.82 26.85 -0.97
CA LEU A 37 -25.42 27.79 0.00
C LEU A 37 -24.87 29.21 -0.14
N LEU A 38 -23.57 29.36 -0.39
CA LEU A 38 -22.95 30.67 -0.65
C LEU A 38 -23.42 31.27 -1.97
N ALA A 39 -23.58 30.46 -3.02
CA ALA A 39 -24.10 30.91 -4.31
C ALA A 39 -25.57 31.36 -4.22
N LEU A 40 -26.40 30.68 -3.42
CA LEU A 40 -27.80 31.07 -3.19
C LEU A 40 -27.92 32.35 -2.36
N ASN A 41 -26.97 32.61 -1.47
CA ASN A 41 -26.89 33.83 -0.65
C ASN A 41 -26.00 34.92 -1.28
N ALA A 42 -25.74 34.86 -2.59
CA ALA A 42 -24.80 35.75 -3.28
C ALA A 42 -25.16 37.25 -3.19
N THR A 43 -26.39 37.61 -2.80
CA THR A 43 -26.79 39.01 -2.57
C THR A 43 -26.35 39.56 -1.22
N ALA A 44 -26.06 38.70 -0.23
CA ALA A 44 -25.70 39.09 1.13
C ALA A 44 -24.19 39.05 1.39
N LEU A 45 -23.43 38.32 0.57
CA LEU A 45 -22.00 38.11 0.74
C LEU A 45 -21.22 38.54 -0.50
N PRO A 46 -19.95 38.95 -0.35
CA PRO A 46 -19.10 39.26 -1.49
C PRO A 46 -18.95 38.06 -2.44
N ASN A 47 -18.97 38.32 -3.75
CA ASN A 47 -18.95 37.29 -4.80
C ASN A 47 -17.72 36.35 -4.75
N TRP A 48 -16.64 36.74 -4.07
CA TRP A 48 -15.43 35.92 -3.89
C TRP A 48 -15.57 34.84 -2.80
N SER A 49 -16.60 34.91 -1.95
CA SER A 49 -16.83 33.93 -0.88
C SER A 49 -17.03 32.51 -1.41
N ALA A 50 -17.68 32.35 -2.57
CA ALA A 50 -17.83 31.05 -3.23
C ALA A 50 -16.51 30.50 -3.82
N ALA A 51 -15.46 31.31 -3.96
CA ALA A 51 -14.18 30.85 -4.49
C ALA A 51 -13.45 29.90 -3.52
N PHE A 52 -13.64 30.05 -2.21
CA PHE A 52 -12.99 29.19 -1.21
C PHE A 52 -13.40 27.72 -1.27
N PRO A 53 -14.69 27.34 -1.24
CA PRO A 53 -15.07 25.94 -1.29
C PRO A 53 -14.69 25.29 -2.63
N VAL A 54 -14.75 26.05 -3.74
CA VAL A 54 -14.30 25.58 -5.06
C VAL A 54 -12.79 25.34 -5.06
N ALA A 55 -11.99 26.27 -4.56
CA ALA A 55 -10.55 26.09 -4.41
C ALA A 55 -10.21 24.93 -3.47
N GLY A 56 -10.98 24.75 -2.40
CA GLY A 56 -10.86 23.63 -1.47
C GLY A 56 -11.12 22.27 -2.13
N LEU A 57 -12.16 22.17 -2.95
CA LEU A 57 -12.46 20.96 -3.74
C LEU A 57 -11.35 20.65 -4.75
N ALA A 58 -10.86 21.66 -5.48
CA ALA A 58 -9.77 21.49 -6.43
C ALA A 58 -8.48 21.03 -5.73
N LEU A 59 -8.15 21.61 -4.57
CA LEU A 59 -7.00 21.20 -3.77
C LEU A 59 -7.16 19.77 -3.25
N LEU A 60 -8.33 19.40 -2.73
CA LEU A 60 -8.60 18.04 -2.27
C LEU A 60 -8.49 17.02 -3.41
N ALA A 61 -9.04 17.34 -4.58
CA ALA A 61 -8.93 16.48 -5.76
C ALA A 61 -7.47 16.31 -6.19
N TYR A 62 -6.69 17.39 -6.20
CA TYR A 62 -5.26 17.36 -6.50
C TYR A 62 -4.48 16.51 -5.49
N VAL A 63 -4.70 16.70 -4.19
CA VAL A 63 -4.04 15.93 -3.14
C VAL A 63 -4.44 14.46 -3.20
N TRP A 64 -5.73 14.16 -3.40
CA TRP A 64 -6.22 12.80 -3.54
C TRP A 64 -5.62 12.09 -4.75
N TRP A 65 -5.61 12.75 -5.91
CA TRP A 65 -5.01 12.22 -7.14
C TRP A 65 -3.52 11.92 -6.97
N THR A 66 -2.76 12.88 -6.42
CA THR A 66 -1.32 12.71 -6.19
C THR A 66 -1.02 11.63 -5.15
N ALA A 67 -1.85 11.50 -4.11
CA ALA A 67 -1.67 10.47 -3.10
C ALA A 67 -2.05 9.07 -3.63
N HIS A 68 -3.10 8.97 -4.45
CA HIS A 68 -3.53 7.71 -5.04
C HIS A 68 -2.54 7.13 -6.05
N THR A 69 -1.88 8.00 -6.82
CA THR A 69 -0.85 7.59 -7.79
C THR A 69 0.44 7.04 -7.16
N HIS A 70 0.68 7.32 -5.87
CA HIS A 70 1.89 6.91 -5.14
C HIS A 70 1.58 6.00 -3.96
N ASP A 71 0.36 5.46 -3.89
CA ASP A 71 -0.09 4.58 -2.80
C ASP A 71 0.08 5.15 -1.41
N TYR A 72 -0.01 6.48 -1.31
CA TYR A 72 0.13 7.21 -0.05
C TYR A 72 1.49 6.99 0.64
N VAL A 73 2.50 6.45 -0.07
CA VAL A 73 3.86 6.23 0.44
C VAL A 73 4.89 6.89 -0.48
N MET A 74 6.06 7.15 0.07
CA MET A 74 7.20 7.66 -0.70
C MET A 74 8.41 6.77 -0.43
N PHE A 75 8.95 6.17 -1.49
CA PHE A 75 10.15 5.36 -1.43
C PHE A 75 11.34 6.18 -1.90
N GLN A 76 12.39 6.23 -1.10
CA GLN A 76 13.66 6.85 -1.44
C GLN A 76 14.72 5.76 -1.58
N PRO A 77 15.18 5.46 -2.82
CA PRO A 77 16.20 4.44 -3.02
C PRO A 77 17.52 4.88 -2.40
N GLU A 78 18.18 3.96 -1.72
CA GLU A 78 19.54 4.15 -1.23
C GLU A 78 20.53 3.63 -2.28
N ARG A 79 21.60 4.39 -2.53
CA ARG A 79 22.70 3.93 -3.39
C ARG A 79 23.66 3.14 -2.51
N GLY A 80 23.65 1.83 -2.68
CA GLY A 80 24.53 0.93 -1.94
C GLY A 80 24.77 -0.34 -2.73
N THR A 81 25.83 -1.07 -2.37
CA THR A 81 26.03 -2.42 -2.92
C THR A 81 25.00 -3.34 -2.25
N PRO A 82 24.25 -4.14 -3.03
CA PRO A 82 23.32 -5.10 -2.46
C PRO A 82 24.07 -6.05 -1.50
N PRO A 83 23.45 -6.47 -0.39
CA PRO A 83 24.05 -7.44 0.51
C PRO A 83 24.28 -8.75 -0.24
N LYS A 84 25.31 -9.52 0.18
CA LYS A 84 25.53 -10.85 -0.39
C LYS A 84 24.28 -11.72 -0.17
N PRO A 85 23.84 -12.51 -1.17
CA PRO A 85 22.70 -13.40 -1.03
C PRO A 85 22.92 -14.39 0.11
N VAL A 86 21.99 -14.40 1.05
CA VAL A 86 21.99 -15.33 2.20
C VAL A 86 20.55 -15.80 2.39
N PRO A 87 20.28 -17.11 2.24
CA PRO A 87 18.96 -17.67 2.48
C PRO A 87 18.48 -17.38 3.90
N LEU A 88 17.22 -16.99 4.04
CA LEU A 88 16.56 -17.06 5.32
C LEU A 88 16.21 -18.53 5.61
N PRO A 89 16.54 -19.07 6.80
CA PRO A 89 16.12 -20.39 7.21
C PRO A 89 14.60 -20.58 7.11
N PRO A 90 14.12 -21.72 6.58
CA PRO A 90 12.68 -22.01 6.56
C PRO A 90 12.07 -21.92 7.97
N GLY A 91 10.94 -21.21 8.08
CA GLY A 91 10.24 -21.03 9.36
C GLY A 91 10.67 -19.79 10.16
N GLN A 92 11.75 -19.10 9.78
CA GLN A 92 12.06 -17.80 10.34
C GLN A 92 11.14 -16.72 9.71
N ALA A 93 10.58 -15.87 10.57
CA ALA A 93 9.72 -14.76 10.16
C ALA A 93 10.40 -13.42 10.47
N ILE A 94 10.25 -12.46 9.55
CA ILE A 94 10.70 -11.09 9.73
C ILE A 94 9.46 -10.19 9.82
N GLN A 95 9.34 -9.41 10.90
CA GLN A 95 8.25 -8.45 11.03
C GLN A 95 8.45 -7.29 10.06
N VAL A 96 7.40 -6.99 9.30
CA VAL A 96 7.42 -5.99 8.24
C VAL A 96 6.12 -5.18 8.21
N SER A 97 6.25 -3.89 7.89
CA SER A 97 5.14 -3.03 7.46
C SER A 97 5.07 -3.07 5.94
N VAL A 98 3.96 -3.53 5.39
CA VAL A 98 3.85 -3.86 3.97
C VAL A 98 2.86 -2.95 3.26
N THR A 99 3.25 -2.47 2.08
CA THR A 99 2.38 -1.75 1.15
C THR A 99 2.41 -2.45 -0.20
N GLY A 100 1.27 -2.85 -0.74
CA GLY A 100 1.23 -3.64 -1.95
C GLY A 100 -0.16 -4.15 -2.30
N LEU A 101 -0.26 -4.88 -3.41
CA LEU A 101 -1.48 -5.57 -3.80
C LEU A 101 -1.51 -6.94 -3.10
N PHE A 102 -2.46 -7.10 -2.18
CA PHE A 102 -2.71 -8.35 -1.47
C PHE A 102 -3.83 -9.13 -2.16
N ALA A 103 -3.70 -10.45 -2.09
CA ALA A 103 -4.67 -11.41 -2.60
C ALA A 103 -5.11 -12.35 -1.47
N VAL A 104 -6.41 -12.62 -1.41
CA VAL A 104 -7.00 -13.68 -0.61
C VAL A 104 -8.19 -14.23 -1.36
N GLU A 105 -8.20 -15.54 -1.60
CA GLU A 105 -9.22 -16.22 -2.42
C GLU A 105 -9.41 -15.50 -3.78
N GLU A 106 -10.63 -15.06 -4.09
CA GLU A 106 -10.97 -14.33 -5.32
C GLU A 106 -10.88 -12.79 -5.16
N ARG A 107 -10.39 -12.32 -4.02
CA ARG A 107 -10.28 -10.89 -3.70
C ARG A 107 -8.84 -10.43 -3.88
N CYS A 108 -8.69 -9.30 -4.55
CA CYS A 108 -7.42 -8.59 -4.64
C CYS A 108 -7.63 -7.13 -4.31
N ARG A 109 -6.83 -6.61 -3.38
CA ARG A 109 -6.92 -5.23 -2.94
C ARG A 109 -5.56 -4.69 -2.56
N ARG A 110 -5.35 -3.42 -2.89
CA ARG A 110 -4.15 -2.71 -2.50
C ARG A 110 -4.31 -2.19 -1.07
N HIS A 111 -3.35 -2.50 -0.22
CA HIS A 111 -3.28 -2.01 1.14
C HIS A 111 -1.97 -1.28 1.38
N VAL A 112 -2.00 -0.34 2.32
CA VAL A 112 -0.89 0.55 2.65
C VAL A 112 -0.55 0.39 4.11
N TRP A 113 0.74 0.20 4.38
CA TRP A 113 1.32 0.21 5.72
C TRP A 113 0.66 -0.80 6.70
N LEU A 114 0.43 -2.03 6.25
CA LEU A 114 -0.10 -3.10 7.11
C LEU A 114 1.02 -3.80 7.87
N SER A 115 0.83 -4.07 9.16
CA SER A 115 1.75 -4.91 9.91
C SER A 115 1.59 -6.37 9.49
N GLY A 116 2.70 -7.06 9.24
CA GLY A 116 2.69 -8.45 8.83
C GLY A 116 4.05 -9.10 8.98
N GLU A 117 4.13 -10.34 8.49
CA GLU A 117 5.30 -11.18 8.59
C GLU A 117 5.75 -11.62 7.20
N TYR A 118 7.02 -11.40 6.90
CA TYR A 118 7.70 -11.98 5.76
C TYR A 118 8.24 -13.35 6.14
N ARG A 119 8.00 -14.35 5.29
CA ARG A 119 8.48 -15.73 5.46
C ARG A 119 8.91 -16.29 4.11
N THR A 120 9.92 -17.15 4.16
CA THR A 120 10.39 -17.92 3.00
C THR A 120 10.13 -19.40 3.25
N PHE A 121 9.51 -20.04 2.26
CA PHE A 121 9.19 -21.46 2.30
C PHE A 121 10.38 -22.31 1.79
N PRO A 122 10.39 -23.63 2.07
CA PRO A 122 11.42 -24.53 1.55
C PRO A 122 11.57 -24.48 0.02
N THR A 123 10.48 -24.21 -0.69
CA THR A 123 10.41 -24.03 -2.16
C THR A 123 10.99 -22.70 -2.64
N ARG A 124 11.56 -21.87 -1.75
CA ARG A 124 11.96 -20.48 -2.00
C ARG A 124 10.83 -19.54 -2.39
N GLU A 125 9.59 -19.96 -2.17
CA GLU A 125 8.47 -19.04 -2.29
C GLU A 125 8.49 -18.04 -1.13
N HIS A 126 8.33 -16.77 -1.47
CA HIS A 126 8.29 -15.70 -0.50
C HIS A 126 6.84 -15.34 -0.24
N ALA A 127 6.46 -15.29 1.03
CA ALA A 127 5.13 -14.88 1.43
C ALA A 127 5.19 -13.76 2.45
N VAL A 128 4.31 -12.80 2.25
CA VAL A 128 3.96 -11.82 3.28
C VAL A 128 2.56 -12.13 3.75
N ILE A 129 2.43 -12.29 5.06
CA ILE A 129 1.17 -12.60 5.73
C ILE A 129 0.81 -11.41 6.61
N THR A 130 -0.39 -10.86 6.43
CA THR A 130 -0.90 -9.79 7.31
C THR A 130 -2.31 -10.13 7.78
N ARG A 131 -2.64 -9.68 8.98
CA ARG A 131 -3.99 -9.70 9.52
C ARG A 131 -4.51 -8.28 9.54
N LEU A 132 -5.61 -8.02 8.84
CA LEU A 132 -6.29 -6.74 8.91
C LEU A 132 -7.29 -6.76 10.05
N GLU A 133 -7.07 -5.87 11.02
CA GLU A 133 -7.96 -5.64 12.14
C GLU A 133 -8.90 -4.46 11.87
N PRO A 134 -10.10 -4.43 12.49
CA PRO A 134 -10.99 -3.30 12.39
C PRO A 134 -10.35 -2.05 13.02
N THR A 135 -10.27 -0.97 12.25
CA THR A 135 -9.73 0.31 12.71
C THR A 135 -10.81 1.38 12.80
N ARG A 136 -10.61 2.35 13.68
CA ARG A 136 -11.43 3.57 13.79
C ARG A 136 -10.57 4.79 13.49
N TYR A 137 -11.18 5.80 12.87
CA TYR A 137 -10.53 7.08 12.59
C TYR A 137 -11.33 8.22 13.22
N CYS A 138 -10.65 9.00 14.07
CA CYS A 138 -11.22 10.11 14.83
C CYS A 138 -12.51 9.76 15.60
N GLY A 139 -12.68 8.50 16.03
CA GLY A 139 -13.85 8.04 16.77
C GLY A 139 -15.14 7.88 15.95
N ILE A 140 -15.20 8.40 14.72
CA ILE A 140 -16.43 8.45 13.90
C ILE A 140 -16.37 7.47 12.73
N GLY A 141 -15.22 7.38 12.04
CA GLY A 141 -15.07 6.52 10.86
C GLY A 141 -14.65 5.10 11.21
N ARG A 142 -15.18 4.09 10.52
CA ARG A 142 -14.79 2.67 10.66
C ARG A 142 -14.18 2.13 9.37
N SER A 143 -13.25 1.19 9.49
CA SER A 143 -12.82 0.35 8.36
C SER A 143 -13.98 -0.54 7.90
N ARG A 144 -13.97 -0.98 6.65
CA ARG A 144 -15.01 -1.88 6.13
C ARG A 144 -14.80 -3.30 6.69
N GLU A 145 -15.84 -3.84 7.32
CA GLU A 145 -15.85 -5.21 7.89
C GLU A 145 -15.49 -6.29 6.85
N GLN A 146 -15.89 -6.10 5.59
CA GLN A 146 -15.58 -7.02 4.48
C GLN A 146 -14.09 -7.19 4.17
N LEU A 147 -13.22 -6.37 4.78
CA LEU A 147 -11.77 -6.42 4.60
C LEU A 147 -11.04 -7.11 5.75
N GLU A 148 -11.75 -7.46 6.82
CA GLU A 148 -11.18 -8.13 7.98
C GLU A 148 -10.67 -9.53 7.63
N GLY A 149 -9.60 -9.96 8.29
CA GLY A 149 -9.03 -11.29 8.15
C GLY A 149 -7.61 -11.30 7.61
N MET A 150 -7.20 -12.45 7.11
CA MET A 150 -5.84 -12.69 6.64
C MET A 150 -5.70 -12.32 5.16
N TRP A 151 -4.62 -11.62 4.84
CA TRP A 151 -4.26 -11.22 3.49
C TRP A 151 -2.83 -11.62 3.19
N TYR A 152 -2.59 -11.99 1.93
CA TYR A 152 -1.32 -12.59 1.52
C TYR A 152 -0.74 -11.87 0.30
N ILE A 153 0.58 -11.81 0.25
CA ILE A 153 1.34 -11.57 -0.98
C ILE A 153 2.24 -12.78 -1.16
N PHE A 154 2.00 -13.54 -2.21
CA PHE A 154 2.90 -14.61 -2.63
C PHE A 154 3.76 -14.10 -3.79
N CYS A 155 5.04 -14.41 -3.74
CA CYS A 155 6.00 -14.08 -4.78
C CYS A 155 6.93 -15.27 -4.99
N GLN A 156 6.93 -15.81 -6.21
CA GLN A 156 7.91 -16.82 -6.60
C GLN A 156 9.21 -16.12 -7.01
N PRO A 157 10.39 -16.73 -6.80
CA PRO A 157 11.66 -16.12 -7.19
C PRO A 157 11.71 -15.72 -8.68
N GLY A 158 11.10 -16.53 -9.55
CA GLY A 158 11.03 -16.25 -10.99
C GLY A 158 10.09 -15.10 -11.39
N ASP A 159 9.24 -14.62 -10.48
CA ASP A 159 8.36 -13.48 -10.71
C ASP A 159 9.01 -12.15 -10.29
N ILE A 160 10.14 -12.18 -9.58
CA ILE A 160 10.86 -11.00 -9.15
C ILE A 160 11.59 -10.37 -10.35
N VAL A 161 11.34 -9.07 -10.58
CA VAL A 161 11.90 -8.31 -11.70
C VAL A 161 12.97 -7.33 -11.24
N ASP A 162 12.71 -6.64 -10.13
CA ASP A 162 13.64 -5.65 -9.56
C ASP A 162 13.53 -5.67 -8.03
N ILE A 163 14.68 -5.53 -7.37
CA ILE A 163 14.80 -5.37 -5.93
C ILE A 163 15.60 -4.08 -5.69
N ALA A 164 14.96 -3.10 -5.06
CA ALA A 164 15.61 -1.86 -4.67
C ALA A 164 15.57 -1.68 -3.16
N VAL A 165 16.71 -1.35 -2.59
CA VAL A 165 16.86 -1.06 -1.17
C VAL A 165 16.73 0.44 -0.94
N GLY A 166 16.13 0.84 0.17
CA GLY A 166 16.06 2.26 0.54
C GLY A 166 15.23 2.49 1.78
N GLU A 167 14.50 3.60 1.79
CA GLU A 167 13.66 4.00 2.90
C GLU A 167 12.24 4.27 2.45
N LEU A 168 11.28 3.89 3.27
CA LEU A 168 9.86 4.14 3.03
C LEU A 168 9.33 5.15 4.03
N TYR A 169 8.64 6.15 3.49
CA TYR A 169 7.98 7.20 4.24
C TYR A 169 6.46 7.05 4.15
N PHE A 170 5.80 7.07 5.31
CA PHE A 170 4.35 7.08 5.43
C PHE A 170 3.94 8.00 6.57
N GLY A 171 3.44 9.20 6.26
CA GLY A 171 3.34 10.20 7.32
C GLY A 171 4.72 10.57 7.85
N SER A 172 4.78 10.93 9.12
CA SER A 172 6.04 11.15 9.83
C SER A 172 6.86 9.87 10.07
N PHE A 173 6.35 8.69 9.72
CA PHE A 173 7.08 7.44 9.91
C PHE A 173 8.05 7.21 8.76
N ARG A 174 9.28 6.86 9.13
CA ARG A 174 10.37 6.47 8.24
C ARG A 174 10.86 5.10 8.69
N LYS A 175 10.95 4.16 7.77
CA LYS A 175 11.48 2.81 8.03
C LYS A 175 12.43 2.34 6.92
N PRO A 176 13.49 1.60 7.24
CA PRO A 176 14.31 0.91 6.25
C PRO A 176 13.42 -0.04 5.44
N CYS A 177 13.54 -0.06 4.11
CA CYS A 177 12.61 -0.75 3.23
C CYS A 177 13.31 -1.44 2.05
N VAL A 178 12.71 -2.56 1.62
CA VAL A 178 12.97 -3.18 0.32
C VAL A 178 11.74 -3.00 -0.56
N ARG A 179 11.94 -2.39 -1.73
CA ARG A 179 10.96 -2.33 -2.81
C ARG A 179 11.17 -3.54 -3.71
N LEU A 180 10.11 -4.31 -3.88
CA LEU A 180 10.03 -5.47 -4.74
C LEU A 180 9.11 -5.17 -5.92
N THR A 181 9.64 -5.17 -7.14
CA THR A 181 8.83 -5.18 -8.36
C THR A 181 8.74 -6.60 -8.86
N HIS A 182 7.52 -7.11 -8.98
CA HIS A 182 7.28 -8.52 -9.32
C HIS A 182 5.99 -8.71 -10.10
N ARG A 183 5.89 -9.87 -10.75
CA ARG A 183 4.68 -10.26 -11.47
C ARG A 183 3.65 -10.79 -10.47
N GLN A 184 2.47 -10.19 -10.44
CA GLN A 184 1.37 -10.63 -9.59
C GLN A 184 0.20 -11.09 -10.43
N GLU A 185 -0.41 -12.19 -10.01
CA GLU A 185 -1.63 -12.70 -10.61
C GLU A 185 -2.83 -11.97 -10.03
N ARG A 186 -3.57 -11.27 -10.89
CA ARG A 186 -4.84 -10.67 -10.51
C ARG A 186 -5.98 -11.59 -10.95
N PRO A 187 -6.76 -12.16 -10.02
CA PRO A 187 -7.94 -12.92 -10.36
C PRO A 187 -8.89 -12.02 -11.14
N SER A 188 -9.31 -12.49 -12.32
CA SER A 188 -10.32 -11.82 -13.13
C SER A 188 -11.67 -11.97 -12.44
N ARG A 189 -12.40 -10.86 -12.29
CA ARG A 189 -13.78 -10.87 -11.77
C ARG A 189 -14.80 -11.49 -12.73
N LEU A 190 -14.41 -11.73 -13.98
CA LEU A 190 -15.28 -12.32 -14.99
C LEU A 190 -15.17 -13.84 -14.92
N ARG A 191 -16.32 -14.53 -14.96
CA ARG A 191 -16.52 -16.00 -14.95
C ARG A 191 -15.64 -16.79 -15.93
N ARG A 192 -14.92 -16.14 -16.85
CA ARG A 192 -13.92 -16.74 -17.73
C ARG A 192 -12.52 -16.53 -17.13
N ARG A 193 -11.94 -17.67 -16.72
CA ARG A 193 -10.62 -17.92 -16.09
C ARG A 193 -9.41 -17.38 -16.89
N HIS A 194 -9.34 -16.08 -17.16
CA HIS A 194 -8.06 -15.46 -17.55
C HIS A 194 -7.45 -14.78 -16.34
N VAL A 195 -6.48 -15.45 -15.72
CA VAL A 195 -5.60 -14.84 -14.74
C VAL A 195 -4.72 -13.83 -15.47
N LYS A 196 -4.88 -12.54 -15.15
CA LYS A 196 -4.06 -11.49 -15.76
C LYS A 196 -2.84 -11.28 -14.88
N ARG A 197 -1.65 -11.60 -15.40
CA ARG A 197 -0.38 -11.20 -14.78
C ARG A 197 -0.17 -9.71 -14.99
N ILE A 198 -0.03 -8.99 -13.88
CA ILE A 198 0.24 -7.55 -13.86
C ILE A 198 1.58 -7.31 -13.16
N MET A 199 2.30 -6.26 -13.55
CA MET A 199 3.45 -5.81 -12.77
C MET A 199 2.92 -5.14 -11.49
N GLY A 200 3.32 -5.66 -10.34
CA GLY A 200 3.04 -5.11 -9.03
C GLY A 200 4.30 -4.54 -8.39
N THR A 201 4.11 -3.59 -7.48
CA THR A 201 5.18 -3.13 -6.60
C THR A 201 4.74 -3.32 -5.16
N THR A 202 5.54 -4.07 -4.41
CA THR A 202 5.38 -4.31 -2.99
C THR A 202 6.53 -3.64 -2.25
N TYR A 203 6.21 -2.90 -1.19
CA TYR A 203 7.20 -2.31 -0.30
C TYR A 203 7.17 -3.06 1.03
N LEU A 204 8.33 -3.52 1.47
CA LEU A 204 8.55 -4.27 2.71
C LEU A 204 9.41 -3.42 3.63
N ALA A 205 8.78 -2.67 4.53
CA ALA A 205 9.46 -1.82 5.50
C ALA A 205 9.75 -2.60 6.78
N CYS A 206 10.99 -2.66 7.21
CA CYS A 206 11.44 -3.38 8.40
C CYS A 206 11.55 -2.41 9.60
N ASP A 207 11.51 -2.95 10.81
CA ASP A 207 11.74 -2.16 12.02
C ASP A 207 13.23 -1.85 12.23
N SER A 208 14.11 -2.70 11.71
CA SER A 208 15.56 -2.56 11.83
C SER A 208 16.27 -2.65 10.47
N GLU A 209 17.42 -1.98 10.39
CA GLU A 209 18.33 -2.06 9.24
C GLU A 209 18.90 -3.47 9.05
N GLN A 210 19.11 -4.20 10.15
CA GLN A 210 19.57 -5.59 10.12
C GLN A 210 18.52 -6.52 9.47
N ASP A 211 17.25 -6.33 9.79
CA ASP A 211 16.16 -7.10 9.20
C ASP A 211 15.99 -6.76 7.72
N ARG A 212 16.12 -5.48 7.34
CA ARG A 212 16.15 -5.07 5.93
C ARG A 212 17.26 -5.79 5.17
N ARG A 213 18.47 -5.89 5.74
CA ARG A 213 19.60 -6.59 5.11
C ARG A 213 19.35 -8.08 4.95
N ARG A 214 18.79 -8.74 5.98
CA ARG A 214 18.41 -10.17 5.93
C ARG A 214 17.34 -10.41 4.85
N LEU A 215 16.33 -9.58 4.82
CA LEU A 215 15.24 -9.66 3.85
C LEU A 215 15.76 -9.44 2.42
N ALA A 216 16.60 -8.42 2.20
CA ALA A 216 17.21 -8.17 0.89
C ALA A 216 18.12 -9.32 0.45
N ALA A 217 18.93 -9.88 1.35
CA ALA A 217 19.82 -11.00 1.06
C ALA A 217 19.05 -12.29 0.71
N ASP A 218 17.91 -12.52 1.34
CA ASP A 218 17.06 -13.67 1.05
C ASP A 218 16.37 -13.54 -0.31
N LEU A 219 15.81 -12.36 -0.62
CA LEU A 219 15.15 -12.09 -1.90
C LEU A 219 16.10 -12.16 -3.10
N ASP A 220 17.38 -11.81 -2.91
CA ASP A 220 18.40 -11.89 -3.96
C ASP A 220 18.95 -13.32 -4.14
N THR A 221 18.49 -14.28 -3.31
CA THR A 221 18.88 -15.67 -3.48
C THR A 221 18.10 -16.29 -4.65
N GLN A 222 18.76 -16.45 -5.79
CA GLN A 222 18.21 -17.20 -6.91
C GLN A 222 17.84 -18.63 -6.47
N PRO A 223 16.77 -19.22 -7.04
CA PRO A 223 16.49 -20.62 -6.81
C PRO A 223 17.71 -21.42 -7.30
N ALA A 224 18.26 -22.27 -6.44
CA ALA A 224 19.25 -23.24 -6.87
C ALA A 224 18.64 -23.98 -8.07
N ALA A 225 19.34 -23.98 -9.21
CA ALA A 225 18.93 -24.78 -10.34
C ALA A 225 18.66 -26.19 -9.81
N ILE A 226 17.45 -26.68 -10.05
CA ILE A 226 17.12 -28.09 -9.77
C ILE A 226 18.09 -28.86 -10.65
N GLU A 227 19.16 -29.41 -10.07
CA GLU A 227 20.00 -30.37 -10.77
C GLU A 227 19.05 -31.47 -11.25
N PRO A 228 18.99 -31.75 -12.57
CA PRO A 228 18.21 -32.88 -13.04
C PRO A 228 18.82 -34.11 -12.37
N ASN A 229 18.04 -34.73 -11.49
CA ASN A 229 18.31 -36.07 -10.99
C ASN A 229 18.39 -36.97 -12.24
N HIS A 230 19.60 -37.21 -12.72
CA HIS A 230 19.86 -38.26 -13.69
C HIS A 230 19.81 -39.58 -12.92
N PRO A 231 18.85 -40.48 -13.20
CA PRO A 231 18.97 -41.87 -12.80
C PRO A 231 20.11 -42.57 -13.55
#